data_AF-A0A919ZVG7-F1
#
_entry.id   AF-A0A919ZVG7-F1
#
_cell.length_a   1.000
_cell.length_b   1.000
_cell.length_c   1.000
_cell.angle_alpha   90.00
_cell.angle_beta   90.00
_cell.angle_gamma   90.00
#
_symmetry.space_group_name_H-M   'P 1'
#
loop_
_entity.id
_entity.type
_entity.pdbx_description
1 polymer ?
#
loop_
_entity_poly.entity_id
_entity_poly.type
_entity_poly.pdbx_seq_one_letter_code
_entity_poly.pdbx_strand_id
1 'polypeptide(L)' 'MQKILVVDFGSQYTQLIARRLRELKIFSEVCPWDEIPDLI' A
#
# COMPACT_ATOMS: atom_id res chain seq x y z
N MET A 1 16.21 3.31 -2.20
CA MET A 1 15.49 2.32 -1.36
C MET A 1 14.12 2.14 -1.98
N GLN A 2 13.77 0.94 -2.47
CA GLN A 2 12.45 0.69 -3.06
C GLN A 2 11.40 0.59 -1.94
N LYS A 3 10.28 1.30 -2.11
CA LYS A 3 9.13 1.27 -1.21
C LYS A 3 7.91 0.82 -2.01
N ILE A 4 7.02 0.03 -1.40
CA ILE A 4 5.78 -0.39 -2.05
C ILE A 4 4.64 0.52 -1.58
N LEU A 5 3.92 1.11 -2.52
CA LEU A 5 2.67 1.81 -2.25
C LEU A 5 1.50 0.89 -2.60
N VAL A 6 0.64 0.61 -1.63
CA VAL A 6 -0.61 -0.13 -1.82
C VAL A 6 -1.73 0.89 -2.01
N VAL A 7 -2.28 0.96 -3.21
CA VAL A 7 -3.40 1.86 -3.53
C VAL A 7 -4.72 1.18 -3.18
N ASP A 8 -5.51 1.84 -2.35
CA ASP A 8 -6.79 1.33 -1.85
C ASP A 8 -7.97 1.88 -2.66
N PHE A 9 -8.60 1.01 -3.45
CA PHE A 9 -9.86 1.28 -4.16
C PHE A 9 -11.10 0.78 -3.40
N GLY A 10 -10.99 0.54 -2.09
CA GLY A 10 -12.06 -0.04 -1.28
C GLY A 10 -12.07 -1.57 -1.31
N SER A 11 -10.92 -2.19 -1.57
CA SER A 11 -10.79 -3.65 -1.57
C SER A 11 -10.91 -4.20 -0.16
N GLN A 12 -11.65 -5.31 0.00
CA GLN A 12 -11.72 -6.06 1.26
C GLN A 12 -10.34 -6.58 1.72
N TYR A 13 -9.34 -6.61 0.83
CA TYR A 13 -8.04 -7.20 1.07
C TYR A 13 -6.89 -6.19 1.22
N THR A 14 -7.11 -4.88 1.07
CA THR A 14 -6.04 -3.86 1.12
C THR A 14 -5.14 -4.02 2.36
N GLN A 15 -5.76 -4.16 3.53
CA GLN A 15 -5.02 -4.31 4.79
C GLN A 15 -4.33 -5.68 4.93
N LEU A 16 -4.89 -6.72 4.31
CA LEU A 16 -4.26 -8.05 4.27
C LEU A 16 -3.00 -8.03 3.41
N ILE A 17 -3.02 -7.36 2.26
CA ILE A 17 -1.85 -7.16 1.40
C ILE A 17 -0.76 -6.42 2.18
N ALA A 18 -1.08 -5.28 2.81
CA ALA A 18 -0.13 -4.52 3.61
C ALA A 18 0.45 -5.35 4.78
N ARG A 19 -0.36 -6.21 5.43
CA ARG A 19 0.10 -7.13 6.46
C ARG A 19 1.11 -8.14 5.91
N ARG A 20 0.86 -8.73 4.74
CA ARG A 20 1.80 -9.67 4.09
C ARG A 20 3.13 -9.01 3.76
N LEU A 21 3.12 -7.76 3.29
CA LEU A 21 4.35 -7.00 3.03
C LEU A 21 5.18 -6.78 4.31
N ARG A 22 4.50 -6.46 5.43
CA ARG A 22 5.17 -6.35 6.74
C ARG A 22 5.73 -7.68 7.25
N GLU A 23 5.02 -8.79 7.04
CA GLU A 23 5.51 -10.15 7.37
C GLU A 23 6.80 -10.49 6.59
N LEU A 24 6.92 -9.99 5.35
CA LEU A 24 8.12 -10.12 4.53
C LEU A 24 9.24 -9.10 4.85
N LYS A 25 9.04 -8.25 5.88
CA LYS A 25 9.95 -7.16 6.26
C LYS A 25 10.16 -6.12 5.14
N ILE A 26 9.18 -5.96 4.25
CA ILE A 26 9.19 -4.96 3.19
C ILE A 26 8.40 -3.73 3.67
N PHE A 27 9.01 -2.56 3.55
CA PHE A 27 8.33 -1.31 3.86
C PHE A 27 7.19 -1.05 2.87
N SER A 28 5.99 -0.81 3.39
CA SER A 28 4.81 -0.50 2.60
C SER A 28 3.92 0.53 3.28
N GLU A 29 3.28 1.36 2.46
CA GLU A 29 2.28 2.35 2.87
C GLU A 29 0.96 2.05 2.15
N VAL A 30 -0.17 2.29 2.81
CA VAL A 30 -1.51 2.18 2.21
C VAL A 30 -2.02 3.59 1.98
N CYS A 31 -2.51 3.86 0.77
CA CYS A 31 -3.00 5.18 0.36
C CYS A 31 -4.36 5.03 -0.35
N PRO A 32 -5.37 5.84 0.00
CA PRO A 32 -6.62 5.92 -0.75
C PRO A 32 -6.39 6.27 -2.22
N TRP A 33 -7.18 5.70 -3.13
CA TRP A 33 -7.05 5.95 -4.57
C TRP A 33 -7.25 7.41 -4.99
N ASP A 34 -7.98 8.18 -4.18
CA ASP A 34 -8.28 9.60 -4.36
C ASP A 34 -7.28 10.53 -3.69
N GLU A 35 -6.38 10.00 -2.86
CA GLU A 35 -5.31 10.72 -2.18
C GLU A 35 -3.92 10.26 -2.65
N ILE A 36 -3.82 9.69 -3.85
CA ILE A 36 -2.52 9.31 -4.42
C ILE A 36 -1.67 10.59 -4.48
N PRO A 37 -0.58 10.69 -3.70
CA PRO A 37 0.32 11.83 -3.78
C PRO A 37 0.77 11.93 -5.22
N ASP A 38 0.84 13.13 -5.80
CA ASP A 38 1.28 13.37 -7.17
C ASP A 38 2.62 12.65 -7.42
N LEU A 39 2.53 11.41 -7.88
CA LEU A 39 3.65 10.54 -8.19
C LEU A 39 3.83 10.63 -9.70
N ILE A 40 4.01 11.85 -10.19
CA ILE A 40 4.46 12.19 -11.54
C ILE A 40 5.56 13.23 -11.40
#